data_AF-A0A932ZHU4-F1
#
_entry.id   AF-A0A932ZHU4-F1
#
_cell.length_a   1.000
_cell.length_b   1.000
_cell.length_c   1.000
_cell.angle_alpha   90.00
_cell.angle_beta   90.00
_cell.angle_gamma   90.00
#
_symmetry.space_group_name_H-M   'P 1'
#
loop_
_entity.id
_entity.type
_entity.pdbx_description
1 polymer ?
#
loop_
_entity_poly.entity_id
_entity_poly.type
_entity_poly.pdbx_seq_one_letter_code
_entity_poly.pdbx_strand_id
1 'polypeptide(L)'
;MDRNQIRRFAVKATAAAFVAALSIGVTQHAYAQDKPKKVVLRFASDFPPPPHPAGLAMRYFAERLPQVIPGSEARLYYAGALYTIPEAFEAMRQGNLEMSWMQIGKAAPVDPWMLTVVGPGILTTVGAVDNLDKTQTYQMLVDRLAKNQAVTVFGVGHMSFGMGIGGKKRFAKPEDFVGRKLRSMGPVENASLEAWKANPVVMGFGEVPNAMESGVIDGLMTSLGGWNSMREQAPFYT
;
A
#
# COMPACT_ATOMS: atom_id res chain seq x y z
N MET A 1 -48.21 -16.66 83.64
CA MET A 1 -48.98 -17.80 83.09
C MET A 1 -48.45 -18.12 81.71
N ASP A 2 -48.20 -19.41 81.52
CA ASP A 2 -47.68 -20.11 80.36
C ASP A 2 -48.60 -20.07 79.12
N ARG A 3 -48.01 -20.17 77.92
CA ARG A 3 -48.65 -20.63 76.67
C ARG A 3 -47.60 -20.99 75.61
N ASN A 4 -46.53 -21.65 76.04
CA ASN A 4 -45.49 -22.16 75.14
C ASN A 4 -45.80 -23.62 74.73
N GLN A 5 -47.04 -23.93 74.36
CA GLN A 5 -47.44 -25.20 73.75
C GLN A 5 -48.73 -24.98 73.00
N ILE A 6 -48.72 -25.14 71.68
CA ILE A 6 -49.75 -25.74 70.82
C ILE A 6 -49.38 -25.33 69.38
N ARG A 7 -48.80 -26.31 68.66
CA ARG A 7 -48.76 -26.45 67.19
C ARG A 7 -47.69 -25.61 66.46
N ARG A 8 -46.39 -25.91 66.47
CA ARG A 8 -45.69 -27.14 66.02
C ARG A 8 -46.63 -28.29 65.62
N PHE A 9 -47.18 -28.25 64.42
CA PHE A 9 -47.54 -29.41 63.57
C PHE A 9 -48.37 -28.91 62.37
N ALA A 10 -47.69 -28.36 61.37
CA ALA A 10 -48.12 -28.39 59.97
C ALA A 10 -46.87 -28.21 59.11
N VAL A 11 -46.14 -29.31 59.04
CA VAL A 11 -44.95 -29.55 58.23
C VAL A 11 -45.34 -29.46 56.74
N LYS A 12 -44.52 -28.75 55.97
CA LYS A 12 -44.29 -28.88 54.52
C LYS A 12 -45.49 -28.73 53.58
N ALA A 13 -45.56 -27.59 52.89
CA ALA A 13 -45.92 -27.57 51.47
C ALA A 13 -45.39 -26.29 50.80
N THR A 14 -44.33 -26.49 50.01
CA THR A 14 -44.11 -25.87 48.71
C THR A 14 -43.70 -24.39 48.66
N ALA A 15 -42.39 -24.23 48.53
CA ALA A 15 -41.73 -23.05 47.97
C ALA A 15 -42.21 -22.74 46.55
N ALA A 16 -42.39 -21.46 46.24
CA ALA A 16 -41.97 -20.85 44.98
C ALA A 16 -41.95 -19.33 45.15
N ALA A 17 -40.81 -18.74 44.82
CA ALA A 17 -40.38 -17.43 45.25
C ALA A 17 -41.11 -16.25 44.57
N PHE A 18 -41.45 -15.27 45.39
CA PHE A 18 -41.60 -13.86 45.02
C PHE A 18 -40.20 -13.24 44.90
N VAL A 19 -39.71 -12.97 43.69
CA VAL A 19 -38.79 -11.85 43.44
C VAL A 19 -39.11 -11.27 42.07
N ALA A 20 -39.93 -10.22 42.08
CA ALA A 20 -40.00 -9.25 41.00
C ALA A 20 -38.72 -8.39 41.07
N ALA A 21 -37.83 -8.55 40.10
CA ALA A 21 -36.70 -7.64 39.91
C ALA A 21 -36.91 -6.88 38.60
N LEU A 22 -36.97 -5.55 38.72
CA LEU A 22 -37.03 -4.59 37.63
C LEU A 22 -35.89 -4.83 36.62
N SER A 23 -36.22 -5.36 35.45
CA SER A 23 -35.40 -5.21 34.25
C SER A 23 -35.77 -3.89 33.59
N ILE A 24 -35.14 -2.80 34.06
CA ILE A 24 -35.07 -1.54 33.30
C ILE A 24 -34.39 -1.90 31.98
N GLY A 25 -35.16 -1.87 30.90
CA GLY A 25 -34.69 -2.12 29.55
C GLY A 25 -33.65 -1.09 29.16
N VAL A 26 -32.37 -1.46 29.27
CA VAL A 26 -31.32 -0.84 28.47
C VAL A 26 -31.54 -1.37 27.06
N THR A 27 -32.31 -0.64 26.26
CA THR A 27 -32.29 -0.81 24.80
C THR A 27 -30.88 -0.50 24.33
N GLN A 28 -30.04 -1.55 24.27
CA GLN A 28 -28.83 -1.53 23.47
C GLN A 28 -29.29 -1.22 22.04
N HIS A 29 -29.10 0.04 21.63
CA HIS A 29 -29.11 0.39 20.23
C HIS A 29 -27.91 -0.31 19.62
N ALA A 30 -28.09 -1.57 19.21
CA ALA A 30 -27.24 -2.17 18.24
C ALA A 30 -27.32 -1.26 17.02
N TYR A 31 -26.29 -0.45 16.78
CA TYR A 31 -26.10 0.21 15.50
C TYR A 31 -26.04 -0.89 14.46
N ALA A 32 -27.17 -1.17 13.81
CA ALA A 32 -27.17 -1.93 12.58
C ALA A 32 -26.27 -1.16 11.63
N GLN A 33 -25.05 -1.66 11.38
CA GLN A 33 -24.22 -1.12 10.33
C GLN A 33 -25.01 -1.29 9.04
N ASP A 34 -25.42 -0.18 8.43
CA ASP A 34 -26.04 -0.18 7.11
C ASP A 34 -25.19 -1.06 6.19
N LYS A 35 -25.85 -1.98 5.47
CA LYS A 35 -25.14 -2.81 4.49
C LYS A 35 -24.41 -1.86 3.52
N PRO A 36 -23.12 -2.12 3.22
CA PRO A 36 -22.36 -1.24 2.35
C PRO A 36 -23.08 -1.08 1.01
N LYS A 37 -23.24 0.19 0.58
CA LYS A 37 -23.90 0.52 -0.68
C LYS A 37 -23.05 0.02 -1.84
N LYS A 38 -23.70 -0.38 -2.93
CA LYS A 38 -23.03 -0.71 -4.19
C LYS A 38 -22.10 0.45 -4.60
N VAL A 39 -20.89 0.10 -5.01
CA VAL A 39 -19.88 1.05 -5.50
C VAL A 39 -19.35 0.62 -6.87
N VAL A 40 -19.20 1.60 -7.76
CA VAL A 40 -18.44 1.45 -9.00
C VAL A 40 -17.28 2.43 -8.92
N LEU A 41 -16.06 1.91 -8.93
CA LEU A 41 -14.86 2.72 -8.75
C LEU A 41 -13.87 2.50 -9.89
N ARG A 42 -13.10 3.53 -10.22
CA ARG A 42 -11.92 3.42 -11.08
C ARG A 42 -10.70 3.22 -10.19
N PHE A 43 -9.93 2.18 -10.46
CA PHE A 43 -8.72 1.82 -9.74
C PHE A 43 -7.52 1.95 -10.69
N ALA A 44 -6.77 3.06 -10.57
CA ALA A 44 -5.68 3.40 -11.48
C ALA A 44 -4.30 3.09 -10.89
N SER A 45 -3.36 2.71 -11.74
CA SER A 45 -1.96 2.48 -11.38
C SER A 45 -1.04 2.70 -12.58
N ASP A 46 0.20 3.12 -12.32
CA ASP A 46 1.25 3.19 -13.32
C ASP A 46 2.00 1.84 -13.50
N PHE A 47 1.64 0.82 -12.73
CA PHE A 47 2.21 -0.51 -12.85
C PHE A 47 1.59 -1.32 -13.99
N PRO A 48 2.35 -2.24 -14.63
CA PRO A 48 1.80 -3.20 -15.57
C PRO A 48 0.70 -4.08 -14.96
N PRO A 49 -0.17 -4.68 -15.79
CA PRO A 49 -1.10 -5.73 -15.34
C PRO A 49 -0.36 -6.97 -14.78
N PRO A 50 -1.08 -7.98 -14.26
CA PRO A 50 -0.49 -9.30 -13.96
C PRO A 50 0.44 -9.78 -15.08
N PRO A 51 1.62 -10.37 -14.75
CA PRO A 51 1.99 -10.96 -13.46
C PRO A 51 2.68 -10.01 -12.48
N HIS A 52 2.72 -8.70 -12.72
CA HIS A 52 3.32 -7.75 -11.78
C HIS A 52 2.60 -7.80 -10.40
N PRO A 53 3.30 -7.77 -9.25
CA PRO A 53 2.69 -7.91 -7.93
C PRO A 53 1.55 -6.91 -7.64
N ALA A 54 1.74 -5.64 -7.97
CA ALA A 54 0.68 -4.63 -7.83
C ALA A 54 -0.52 -4.92 -8.74
N GLY A 55 -0.28 -5.40 -9.97
CA GLY A 55 -1.36 -5.78 -10.89
C GLY A 55 -2.14 -7.00 -10.40
N LEU A 56 -1.46 -7.97 -9.79
CA LEU A 56 -2.09 -9.12 -9.13
C LEU A 56 -2.97 -8.67 -7.96
N ALA A 57 -2.49 -7.74 -7.12
CA ALA A 57 -3.25 -7.20 -6.00
C ALA A 57 -4.48 -6.40 -6.45
N MET A 58 -4.34 -5.56 -7.49
CA MET A 58 -5.48 -4.84 -8.09
C MET A 58 -6.54 -5.79 -8.65
N ARG A 59 -6.12 -6.82 -9.39
CA ARG A 59 -7.04 -7.86 -9.90
C ARG A 59 -7.76 -8.58 -8.77
N TYR A 60 -7.01 -9.00 -7.74
CA TYR A 60 -7.59 -9.66 -6.57
C TYR A 60 -8.62 -8.77 -5.86
N PHE A 61 -8.34 -7.47 -5.70
CA PHE A 61 -9.30 -6.51 -5.15
C PHE A 61 -10.58 -6.45 -5.99
N ALA A 62 -10.48 -6.35 -7.32
CA ALA A 62 -11.64 -6.30 -8.20
C ALA A 62 -12.48 -7.58 -8.16
N GLU A 63 -11.84 -8.75 -8.06
CA GLU A 63 -12.51 -10.04 -7.92
C GLU A 63 -13.22 -10.17 -6.57
N ARG A 64 -12.61 -9.64 -5.49
CA ARG A 64 -13.14 -9.74 -4.13
C ARG A 64 -14.27 -8.74 -3.85
N LEU A 65 -14.22 -7.56 -4.44
CA LEU A 65 -15.18 -6.47 -4.20
C LEU A 65 -16.65 -6.89 -4.34
N PRO A 66 -17.12 -7.50 -5.45
CA PRO A 66 -18.52 -7.92 -5.59
C PRO A 66 -18.93 -9.04 -4.62
N GLN A 67 -17.98 -9.83 -4.12
CA GLN A 67 -18.25 -10.89 -3.15
C GLN A 67 -18.50 -10.34 -1.74
N VAL A 68 -17.87 -9.21 -1.42
CA VAL A 68 -18.03 -8.52 -0.12
C VAL A 68 -19.16 -7.50 -0.18
N ILE A 69 -19.30 -6.79 -1.30
CA ILE A 69 -20.33 -5.77 -1.53
C ILE A 69 -21.07 -6.11 -2.84
N PRO A 70 -22.15 -6.91 -2.78
CA PRO A 70 -22.87 -7.36 -3.96
C PRO A 70 -23.25 -6.24 -4.93
N GLY A 71 -22.97 -6.47 -6.22
CA GLY A 71 -23.25 -5.53 -7.31
C GLY A 71 -22.19 -4.45 -7.52
N SER A 72 -21.12 -4.42 -6.72
CA SER A 72 -20.01 -3.48 -6.86
C SER A 72 -19.01 -3.90 -7.94
N GLU A 73 -18.28 -2.94 -8.49
CA GLU A 73 -17.34 -3.13 -9.60
C GLU A 73 -16.11 -2.25 -9.40
N ALA A 74 -14.90 -2.81 -9.58
CA ALA A 74 -13.67 -2.04 -9.69
C ALA A 74 -13.15 -2.12 -11.13
N ARG A 75 -13.11 -0.98 -11.81
CA ARG A 75 -12.59 -0.84 -13.18
C ARG A 75 -11.10 -0.58 -13.10
N LEU A 76 -10.30 -1.52 -13.60
CA LEU A 76 -8.85 -1.50 -13.45
C LEU A 76 -8.20 -0.77 -14.64
N TYR A 77 -7.35 0.20 -14.33
CA TYR A 77 -6.54 0.94 -15.30
C TYR A 77 -5.07 0.76 -14.94
N TYR A 78 -4.34 0.05 -15.78
CA TYR A 78 -2.92 -0.27 -15.58
C TYR A 78 -2.02 0.62 -16.42
N ALA A 79 -0.71 0.56 -16.16
CA ALA A 79 0.34 1.15 -16.98
C ALA A 79 0.13 2.63 -17.31
N GLY A 80 -0.50 3.37 -16.39
CA GLY A 80 -0.77 4.80 -16.57
C GLY A 80 -1.84 5.12 -17.60
N ALA A 81 -2.67 4.15 -18.01
CA ALA A 81 -3.69 4.33 -19.04
C ALA A 81 -4.75 5.41 -18.71
N LEU A 82 -4.91 5.73 -17.42
CA LEU A 82 -5.82 6.78 -16.98
C LEU A 82 -5.07 8.00 -16.44
N TYR A 83 -4.05 7.79 -15.60
CA TYR A 83 -3.27 8.83 -14.95
C TYR A 83 -1.86 8.31 -14.62
N THR A 84 -0.88 9.21 -14.64
CA THR A 84 0.38 9.03 -13.90
C THR A 84 0.15 9.14 -12.38
N ILE A 85 1.12 8.75 -11.54
CA ILE A 85 0.93 8.80 -10.07
C ILE A 85 0.66 10.23 -9.53
N PRO A 86 1.40 11.28 -9.94
CA PRO A 86 1.07 12.64 -9.52
C PRO A 86 -0.33 13.08 -9.94
N GLU A 87 -0.74 12.78 -11.18
CA GLU A 87 -2.07 13.11 -11.69
C GLU A 87 -3.17 12.33 -10.97
N ALA A 88 -2.96 11.05 -10.68
CA ALA A 88 -3.89 10.22 -9.93
C ALA A 88 -4.08 10.74 -8.51
N PHE A 89 -2.99 11.17 -7.86
CA PHE A 89 -3.04 11.77 -6.54
C PHE A 89 -3.86 13.07 -6.56
N GLU A 90 -3.60 14.00 -7.49
CA GLU A 90 -4.40 15.22 -7.61
C GLU A 90 -5.86 14.93 -7.97
N ALA A 91 -6.12 13.97 -8.86
CA ALA A 91 -7.47 13.55 -9.21
C ALA A 91 -8.23 13.00 -8.00
N MET A 92 -7.59 12.20 -7.13
CA MET A 92 -8.21 11.73 -5.88
C MET A 92 -8.54 12.89 -4.94
N ARG A 93 -7.63 13.85 -4.77
CA ARG A 93 -7.83 15.05 -3.92
C ARG A 93 -9.02 15.89 -4.40
N GLN A 94 -9.25 15.93 -5.70
CA GLN A 94 -10.35 16.66 -6.34
C GLN A 94 -11.66 15.86 -6.42
N GLY A 95 -11.67 14.59 -6.02
CA GLY A 95 -12.83 13.69 -6.16
C GLY A 95 -13.06 13.18 -7.59
N ASN A 96 -12.07 13.33 -8.48
CA ASN A 96 -12.12 12.92 -9.88
C ASN A 96 -11.59 11.51 -10.14
N LEU A 97 -11.04 10.83 -9.11
CA LEU A 97 -10.62 9.43 -9.11
C LEU A 97 -10.92 8.81 -7.75
N GLU A 98 -11.47 7.60 -7.73
CA GLU A 98 -11.86 6.95 -6.47
C GLU A 98 -10.72 6.21 -5.78
N MET A 99 -9.79 5.61 -6.55
CA MET A 99 -8.71 4.80 -5.99
C MET A 99 -7.49 4.75 -6.91
N SER A 100 -6.31 4.75 -6.30
CA SER A 100 -5.05 4.45 -6.99
C SER A 100 -4.13 3.56 -6.17
N TRP A 101 -3.39 2.68 -6.85
CA TRP A 101 -2.23 2.00 -6.28
C TRP A 101 -1.00 2.84 -6.64
N MET A 102 -0.50 3.60 -5.66
CA MET A 102 0.56 4.57 -5.87
C MET A 102 1.93 4.02 -5.47
N GLN A 103 2.95 4.28 -6.30
CA GLN A 103 4.33 4.20 -5.84
C GLN A 103 4.64 5.39 -4.93
N ILE A 104 4.96 5.13 -3.66
CA ILE A 104 5.16 6.17 -2.63
C ILE A 104 6.11 7.28 -3.11
N GLY A 105 7.30 6.94 -3.62
CA GLY A 105 8.26 7.95 -4.08
C GLY A 105 7.80 8.80 -5.29
N LYS A 106 6.90 8.28 -6.13
CA LYS A 106 6.35 9.04 -7.27
C LYS A 106 5.23 9.99 -6.87
N ALA A 107 4.70 9.89 -5.66
CA ALA A 107 3.74 10.83 -5.10
C ALA A 107 4.39 12.11 -4.53
N ALA A 108 5.73 12.13 -4.42
CA ALA A 108 6.50 13.24 -3.88
C ALA A 108 6.30 14.61 -4.56
N PRO A 109 6.06 14.71 -5.88
CA PRO A 109 5.74 15.99 -6.52
C PRO A 109 4.47 16.67 -5.98
N VAL A 110 3.53 15.88 -5.43
CA VAL A 110 2.28 16.39 -4.83
C VAL A 110 2.42 16.58 -3.32
N ASP A 111 3.05 15.63 -2.63
CA ASP A 111 3.37 15.76 -1.21
C ASP A 111 4.80 15.28 -0.91
N PRO A 112 5.75 16.19 -0.63
CA PRO A 112 7.16 15.83 -0.45
C PRO A 112 7.40 14.92 0.77
N TRP A 113 6.47 14.87 1.73
CA TRP A 113 6.56 13.94 2.86
C TRP A 113 6.52 12.48 2.44
N MET A 114 6.01 12.17 1.26
CA MET A 114 6.06 10.81 0.70
C MET A 114 7.51 10.29 0.60
N LEU A 115 8.52 11.17 0.61
CA LEU A 115 9.94 10.80 0.62
C LEU A 115 10.45 10.23 1.95
N THR A 116 9.72 10.35 3.07
CA THR A 116 10.26 9.97 4.40
C THR A 116 10.45 8.48 4.62
N VAL A 117 9.88 7.63 3.75
CA VAL A 117 9.98 6.15 3.84
C VAL A 117 10.62 5.53 2.60
N VAL A 118 11.16 6.35 1.70
CA VAL A 118 11.78 5.91 0.44
C VAL A 118 13.15 6.53 0.26
N GLY A 119 14.06 5.76 -0.32
CA GLY A 119 15.43 6.19 -0.59
C GLY A 119 16.47 5.22 -0.01
N PRO A 120 17.73 5.34 -0.42
CA PRO A 120 18.80 4.49 0.07
C PRO A 120 18.95 4.61 1.58
N GLY A 121 19.06 3.47 2.26
CA GLY A 121 19.34 3.44 3.70
C GLY A 121 18.15 3.75 4.61
N ILE A 122 16.96 4.05 4.07
CA ILE A 122 15.76 4.32 4.89
C ILE A 122 15.14 3.03 5.43
N LEU A 123 14.91 2.04 4.56
CA LEU A 123 14.47 0.70 4.91
C LEU A 123 15.60 -0.28 4.58
N THR A 124 16.33 -0.74 5.60
CA THR A 124 17.60 -1.45 5.43
C THR A 124 17.51 -2.97 5.57
N THR A 125 16.36 -3.50 5.97
CA THR A 125 16.15 -4.94 6.14
C THR A 125 14.82 -5.37 5.53
N VAL A 126 14.74 -6.65 5.14
CA VAL A 126 13.48 -7.29 4.72
C VAL A 126 12.39 -7.08 5.77
N GLY A 127 12.73 -7.27 7.06
CA GLY A 127 11.80 -7.03 8.16
C GLY A 127 11.32 -5.58 8.27
N ALA A 128 12.17 -4.59 8.01
CA ALA A 128 11.75 -3.18 8.00
C ALA A 128 10.78 -2.88 6.84
N VAL A 129 10.98 -3.51 5.68
CA VAL A 129 10.09 -3.38 4.53
C VAL A 129 8.74 -4.07 4.80
N ASP A 130 8.77 -5.30 5.31
CA ASP A 130 7.57 -6.11 5.62
C ASP A 130 6.72 -5.51 6.74
N ASN A 131 7.33 -4.76 7.66
CA ASN A 131 6.66 -4.15 8.80
C ASN A 131 6.59 -2.63 8.67
N LEU A 132 6.71 -2.07 7.46
CA LEU A 132 6.62 -0.63 7.23
C LEU A 132 5.33 -0.04 7.82
N ASP A 133 4.21 -0.75 7.65
CA ASP A 133 2.89 -0.39 8.16
C ASP A 133 2.82 -0.27 9.69
N LYS A 134 3.74 -0.91 10.41
CA LYS A 134 3.86 -0.86 11.88
C LYS A 134 4.73 0.29 12.39
N THR A 135 5.37 1.04 11.50
CA THR A 135 6.26 2.13 11.89
C THR A 135 5.49 3.41 12.22
N GLN A 136 6.02 4.20 13.16
CA GLN A 136 5.45 5.51 13.49
C GLN A 136 5.49 6.47 12.29
N THR A 137 6.53 6.37 11.46
CA THR A 137 6.66 7.20 10.24
C THR A 137 5.56 6.88 9.23
N TYR A 138 5.23 5.59 9.02
CA TYR A 138 4.10 5.23 8.16
C TYR A 138 2.77 5.73 8.72
N GLN A 139 2.52 5.56 10.02
CA GLN A 139 1.28 6.05 10.62
C GLN A 139 1.16 7.59 10.50
N MET A 140 2.28 8.31 10.66
CA MET A 140 2.33 9.75 10.41
C MET A 140 1.94 10.09 8.97
N LEU A 141 2.41 9.33 7.98
CA LEU A 141 2.03 9.53 6.57
C LEU A 141 0.56 9.23 6.32
N VAL A 142 0.00 8.17 6.90
CA VAL A 142 -1.43 7.84 6.81
C VAL A 142 -2.27 9.00 7.36
N ASP A 143 -1.92 9.49 8.55
CA ASP A 143 -2.58 10.63 9.19
C ASP A 143 -2.50 11.89 8.32
N ARG A 144 -1.33 12.15 7.73
CA ARG A 144 -1.11 13.31 6.85
C ARG A 144 -1.94 13.20 5.58
N LEU A 145 -1.97 12.05 4.93
CA LEU A 145 -2.77 11.85 3.72
C LEU A 145 -4.26 12.07 4.02
N ALA A 146 -4.75 11.58 5.16
CA ALA A 146 -6.13 11.79 5.57
C ALA A 146 -6.42 13.28 5.89
N LYS A 147 -5.59 13.92 6.72
CA LYS A 147 -5.83 15.28 7.25
C LYS A 147 -5.53 16.39 6.24
N ASN A 148 -4.46 16.25 5.47
CA ASN A 148 -3.93 17.31 4.61
C ASN A 148 -4.27 17.10 3.13
N GLN A 149 -4.52 15.85 2.72
CA GLN A 149 -4.72 15.51 1.31
C GLN A 149 -6.12 14.93 1.03
N ALA A 150 -6.96 14.74 2.05
CA ALA A 150 -8.26 14.08 1.90
C ALA A 150 -8.18 12.71 1.20
N VAL A 151 -7.07 11.99 1.40
CA VAL A 151 -6.82 10.65 0.84
C VAL A 151 -6.79 9.63 1.97
N THR A 152 -7.61 8.59 1.85
CA THR A 152 -7.61 7.46 2.79
C THR A 152 -6.67 6.36 2.30
N VAL A 153 -5.78 5.90 3.18
CA VAL A 153 -4.86 4.79 2.89
C VAL A 153 -5.47 3.48 3.36
N PHE A 154 -5.59 2.49 2.47
CA PHE A 154 -6.09 1.15 2.82
C PHE A 154 -4.98 0.16 3.18
N GLY A 155 -3.75 0.44 2.78
CA GLY A 155 -2.61 -0.39 3.11
C GLY A 155 -1.39 -0.03 2.29
N VAL A 156 -0.31 -0.75 2.56
CA VAL A 156 0.95 -0.68 1.85
C VAL A 156 1.43 -2.09 1.56
N GLY A 157 2.11 -2.27 0.43
CA GLY A 157 2.75 -3.52 0.07
C GLY A 157 4.06 -3.24 -0.65
N HIS A 158 5.07 -4.03 -0.38
CA HIS A 158 6.33 -3.95 -1.11
C HIS A 158 6.23 -4.75 -2.42
N MET A 159 6.86 -4.24 -3.47
CA MET A 159 6.93 -4.94 -4.78
C MET A 159 8.29 -5.58 -5.02
N SER A 160 9.28 -5.17 -4.23
CA SER A 160 10.62 -5.76 -4.17
C SER A 160 11.29 -5.30 -2.87
N PHE A 161 12.17 -6.15 -2.33
CA PHE A 161 12.96 -5.82 -1.13
C PHE A 161 14.20 -4.98 -1.42
N GLY A 162 14.57 -4.82 -2.69
CA GLY A 162 15.79 -4.15 -3.06
C GLY A 162 15.70 -3.49 -4.43
N MET A 163 16.30 -2.31 -4.50
CA MET A 163 16.69 -1.68 -5.75
C MET A 163 18.15 -2.03 -6.01
N GLY A 164 18.50 -2.21 -7.26
CA GLY A 164 19.85 -2.51 -7.69
C GLY A 164 20.09 -2.01 -9.09
N ILE A 165 21.29 -2.27 -9.58
CA ILE A 165 21.80 -1.71 -10.83
C ILE A 165 22.00 -2.83 -11.82
N GLY A 166 21.15 -2.82 -12.85
CA GLY A 166 21.34 -3.64 -14.03
C GLY A 166 22.34 -2.99 -14.98
N GLY A 167 23.18 -3.77 -15.65
CA GLY A 167 23.97 -3.25 -16.76
C GLY A 167 24.68 -4.30 -17.59
N LYS A 168 25.38 -3.84 -18.63
CA LYS A 168 26.22 -4.67 -19.51
C LYS A 168 27.47 -5.21 -18.81
N LYS A 169 27.85 -4.61 -17.68
CA LYS A 169 28.91 -5.05 -16.78
C LYS A 169 28.42 -4.99 -15.33
N ARG A 170 29.12 -5.67 -14.44
CA ARG A 170 28.89 -5.58 -13.00
C ARG A 170 29.36 -4.22 -12.45
N PHE A 171 28.60 -3.63 -11.54
CA PHE A 171 28.93 -2.39 -10.82
C PHE A 171 29.28 -2.75 -9.37
N ALA A 172 30.49 -3.28 -9.15
CA ALA A 172 30.86 -3.91 -7.88
C ALA A 172 31.49 -2.95 -6.86
N LYS A 173 31.98 -1.80 -7.31
CA LYS A 173 32.65 -0.80 -6.48
C LYS A 173 32.28 0.62 -6.89
N PRO A 174 32.42 1.63 -6.01
CA PRO A 174 32.03 3.02 -6.31
C PRO A 174 32.62 3.58 -7.62
N GLU A 175 33.84 3.19 -7.99
CA GLU A 175 34.50 3.65 -9.21
C GLU A 175 33.79 3.17 -10.49
N ASP A 176 33.04 2.07 -10.41
CA ASP A 176 32.31 1.54 -11.57
C ASP A 176 31.17 2.44 -12.02
N PHE A 177 30.67 3.31 -11.12
CA PHE A 177 29.56 4.23 -11.33
C PHE A 177 29.99 5.57 -11.92
N VAL A 178 31.24 5.98 -11.70
CA VAL A 178 31.73 7.33 -12.04
C VAL A 178 31.54 7.61 -13.54
N GLY A 179 30.79 8.68 -13.84
CA GLY A 179 30.50 9.15 -15.19
C GLY A 179 29.54 8.27 -16.00
N ARG A 180 29.00 7.20 -15.43
CA ARG A 180 28.09 6.27 -16.13
C ARG A 180 26.70 6.85 -16.28
N LYS A 181 26.11 6.68 -17.46
CA LYS A 181 24.75 7.09 -17.75
C LYS A 181 23.80 6.02 -17.25
N LEU A 182 23.16 6.23 -16.11
CA LEU A 182 22.30 5.23 -15.47
C LEU A 182 20.85 5.68 -15.50
N ARG A 183 19.96 4.82 -15.99
CA ARG A 183 18.54 5.15 -16.02
C ARG A 183 17.98 5.28 -14.60
N SER A 184 17.18 6.32 -14.43
CA SER A 184 16.42 6.65 -13.22
C SER A 184 14.93 6.81 -13.54
N MET A 185 14.07 6.46 -12.58
CA MET A 185 12.63 6.70 -12.66
C MET A 185 12.19 8.02 -12.01
N GLY A 186 13.08 8.73 -11.32
CA GLY A 186 12.72 10.00 -10.69
C GLY A 186 13.71 10.53 -9.65
N PRO A 187 13.31 11.57 -8.89
CA PRO A 187 14.21 12.35 -8.04
C PRO A 187 14.95 11.55 -6.96
N VAL A 188 14.30 10.58 -6.33
CA VAL A 188 14.90 9.73 -5.28
C VAL A 188 16.09 8.94 -5.83
N GLU A 189 15.94 8.46 -7.05
CA GLU A 189 16.95 7.66 -7.72
C GLU A 189 18.09 8.53 -8.25
N ASN A 190 17.76 9.71 -8.79
CA ASN A 190 18.74 10.71 -9.21
C ASN A 190 19.72 11.06 -8.09
N ALA A 191 19.18 11.39 -6.91
CA ALA A 191 20.00 11.74 -5.74
C ALA A 191 20.97 10.61 -5.35
N SER A 192 20.52 9.35 -5.47
CA SER A 192 21.33 8.16 -5.18
C SER A 192 22.46 7.98 -6.19
N LEU A 193 22.13 8.10 -7.49
CA LEU A 193 23.08 7.94 -8.58
C LEU A 193 24.11 9.06 -8.62
N GLU A 194 23.69 10.31 -8.39
CA GLU A 194 24.57 11.49 -8.31
C GLU A 194 25.54 11.37 -7.12
N ALA A 195 25.08 10.86 -5.97
CA ALA A 195 25.96 10.58 -4.83
C ALA A 195 27.05 9.56 -5.16
N TRP A 196 26.79 8.64 -6.09
CA TRP A 196 27.78 7.70 -6.63
C TRP A 196 28.58 8.26 -7.83
N LYS A 197 28.44 9.56 -8.13
CA LYS A 197 29.06 10.26 -9.26
C LYS A 197 28.68 9.68 -10.63
N ALA A 198 27.54 9.00 -10.72
CA ALA A 198 26.93 8.63 -11.99
C ALA A 198 26.14 9.82 -12.57
N ASN A 199 25.80 9.71 -13.85
CA ASN A 199 24.97 10.65 -14.59
C ASN A 199 23.56 10.05 -14.75
N PRO A 200 22.57 10.41 -13.92
CA PRO A 200 21.23 9.85 -14.05
C PRO A 200 20.56 10.31 -15.36
N VAL A 201 19.86 9.39 -16.03
CA VAL A 201 19.05 9.68 -17.22
C VAL A 201 17.60 9.29 -16.93
N VAL A 202 16.72 10.27 -16.85
CA VAL A 202 15.30 10.03 -16.53
C VAL A 202 14.56 9.58 -17.79
N MET A 203 13.94 8.40 -17.74
CA MET A 203 13.08 7.89 -18.81
C MET A 203 12.10 6.82 -18.30
N GLY A 204 11.02 6.59 -19.05
CA GLY A 204 10.06 5.53 -18.80
C GLY A 204 10.69 4.14 -18.94
N PHE A 205 10.14 3.14 -18.25
CA PHE A 205 10.72 1.79 -18.27
C PHE A 205 10.65 1.16 -19.67
N GLY A 206 9.62 1.46 -20.46
CA GLY A 206 9.47 0.95 -21.84
C GLY A 206 10.52 1.45 -22.83
N GLU A 207 11.23 2.55 -22.51
CA GLU A 207 12.29 3.10 -23.35
C GLU A 207 13.66 2.43 -23.10
N VAL A 208 13.77 1.70 -21.97
CA VAL A 208 15.04 1.17 -21.47
C VAL A 208 15.68 0.13 -22.41
N PRO A 209 14.95 -0.82 -23.03
CA PRO A 209 15.56 -1.78 -23.96
C PRO A 209 16.33 -1.10 -25.09
N ASN A 210 15.67 -0.19 -25.81
CA ASN A 210 16.29 0.55 -26.91
C ASN A 210 17.43 1.44 -26.44
N ALA A 211 17.30 2.09 -25.28
CA ALA A 211 18.33 2.96 -24.72
C ALA A 211 19.59 2.17 -24.30
N MET A 212 19.41 0.96 -23.76
CA MET A 212 20.52 0.04 -23.45
C MET A 212 21.18 -0.49 -24.72
N GLU A 213 20.41 -0.88 -25.74
CA GLU A 213 20.93 -1.42 -27.00
C GLU A 213 21.75 -0.38 -27.77
N SER A 214 21.20 0.83 -27.91
CA SER A 214 21.86 1.97 -28.59
C SER A 214 23.04 2.57 -27.80
N GLY A 215 23.17 2.25 -26.51
CA GLY A 215 24.23 2.80 -25.65
C GLY A 215 23.98 4.23 -25.17
N VAL A 216 22.74 4.71 -25.24
CA VAL A 216 22.31 5.98 -24.61
C VAL A 216 22.51 5.91 -23.09
N ILE A 217 22.29 4.73 -22.50
CA ILE A 217 22.54 4.42 -21.10
C ILE A 217 23.49 3.21 -20.96
N ASP A 218 24.32 3.23 -19.92
CA ASP A 218 25.23 2.15 -19.53
C ASP A 218 24.53 1.07 -18.67
N GLY A 219 23.42 1.44 -18.04
CA GLY A 219 22.69 0.61 -17.09
C GLY A 219 21.40 1.28 -16.60
N LEU A 220 20.71 0.61 -15.69
CA LEU A 220 19.43 1.05 -15.13
C LEU A 220 19.39 0.75 -13.64
N MET A 221 18.85 1.68 -12.84
CA MET A 221 18.41 1.38 -11.49
C MET A 221 16.96 0.88 -11.53
N THR A 222 16.72 -0.28 -10.94
CA THR A 222 15.41 -0.92 -10.92
C THR A 222 15.33 -1.97 -9.81
N SER A 223 14.15 -2.49 -9.55
CA SER A 223 13.95 -3.68 -8.71
C SER A 223 14.40 -4.97 -9.42
N LEU A 224 14.57 -6.05 -8.67
CA LEU A 224 14.82 -7.39 -9.23
C LEU A 224 13.77 -7.82 -10.26
N GLY A 225 12.50 -7.46 -10.03
CA GLY A 225 11.41 -7.76 -10.96
C GLY A 225 11.57 -7.03 -12.29
N GLY A 226 11.91 -5.73 -12.26
CA GLY A 226 12.20 -4.98 -13.48
C GLY A 226 13.49 -5.45 -14.15
N TRP A 227 14.53 -5.78 -13.40
CA TRP A 227 15.75 -6.33 -13.99
C TRP A 227 15.51 -7.67 -14.70
N ASN A 228 14.63 -8.52 -14.18
CA ASN A 228 14.32 -9.81 -14.82
C ASN A 228 13.80 -9.66 -16.26
N SER A 229 13.08 -8.57 -16.59
CA SER A 229 12.63 -8.30 -17.97
C SER A 229 13.70 -7.67 -18.86
N MET A 230 14.90 -7.40 -18.32
CA MET A 230 15.98 -6.69 -18.98
C MET A 230 17.27 -7.51 -19.06
N ARG A 231 17.24 -8.80 -18.69
CA ARG A 231 18.44 -9.64 -18.56
C ARG A 231 19.24 -9.78 -19.86
N GLU A 232 18.59 -9.67 -21.01
CA GLU A 232 19.26 -9.74 -22.31
C GLU A 232 20.12 -8.48 -22.55
N GLN A 233 19.57 -7.30 -22.27
CA GLN A 233 20.27 -6.02 -22.45
C GLN A 233 21.21 -5.67 -21.28
N ALA A 234 20.91 -6.18 -20.08
CA ALA A 234 21.58 -5.90 -18.82
C ALA A 234 21.82 -7.21 -18.02
N PRO A 235 22.73 -8.09 -18.46
CA PRO A 235 22.90 -9.43 -17.87
C PRO A 235 23.45 -9.42 -16.44
N PHE A 236 24.04 -8.31 -15.98
CA PHE A 236 24.57 -8.20 -14.61
C PHE A 236 23.64 -7.36 -13.75
N TYR A 237 23.45 -7.77 -12.50
CA TYR A 237 22.75 -7.03 -11.46
C TYR A 237 23.60 -6.97 -10.19
N THR A 238 23.68 -5.79 -9.58
CA THR A 238 24.36 -5.56 -8.30
C THR A 238 23.42 -4.82 -7.35
#